data_AF-A0A1U8NQP3-F1
#
_entry.id   AF-A0A1U8NQP3-F1
#
_cell.length_a   1.000
_cell.length_b   1.000
_cell.length_c   1.000
_cell.angle_alpha   90.00
_cell.angle_beta   90.00
_cell.angle_gamma   90.00
#
_symmetry.space_group_name_H-M   'P 1'
#
loop_
_entity.id
_entity.type
_entity.pdbx_description
1 polymer ?
#
loop_
_entity_poly.entity_id
_entity_poly.type
_entity_poly.pdbx_seq_one_letter_code
_entity_poly.pdbx_strand_id
1 'polypeptide(L)'
;MEDERVVASSAGDPRLLSSTPHAPTTPHNNRLMNLPPPPGHPLATYVVQVPKDQIYRVPPPENAGIVERHREAAKNKGKNSKGKCSRYLICIAIVLLVIGVLVSGAIAAVYFIFTPKAPNFTVSKLHVKQQKQGSPPTYDVTLKAKNPNEKMGIHYKSDEDGATLTFWTKNLGFGDFPSLEQKPGDDLSIFAIKIRALKTKAVPPNVQKSISDKKTKRQISLKLKFESPLVFNVWFLKLWKKDMTVNCAFRVSTMAQGTKILSQNCKTKLS
;
A
#
# COMPACT_ATOMS: atom_id res chain seq x y z
N MET A 1 -35.51 -1.22 25.57
CA MET A 1 -34.33 -1.75 24.87
C MET A 1 -33.23 -0.70 24.93
N GLU A 2 -32.98 -0.15 26.12
CA GLU A 2 -32.19 -0.76 27.22
C GLU A 2 -30.69 -0.62 26.87
N ASP A 3 -30.00 0.40 27.38
CA ASP A 3 -29.36 0.48 28.72
C ASP A 3 -28.35 -0.67 28.98
N GLU A 4 -27.16 -0.45 29.52
CA GLU A 4 -26.78 0.61 30.49
C GLU A 4 -25.28 1.00 30.39
N ARG A 5 -24.90 2.17 30.95
CA ARG A 5 -23.49 2.56 31.22
C ARG A 5 -23.20 2.51 32.74
N VAL A 6 -22.17 1.78 33.19
CA VAL A 6 -21.42 2.04 34.45
C VAL A 6 -19.99 1.48 34.24
N VAL A 7 -18.85 2.19 34.25
CA VAL A 7 -18.19 3.13 35.19
C VAL A 7 -17.35 2.46 36.30
N ALA A 8 -16.03 2.52 36.11
CA ALA A 8 -14.89 2.70 37.04
C ALA A 8 -14.88 2.19 38.50
N SER A 9 -13.67 1.73 38.91
CA SER A 9 -12.84 2.30 40.01
C SER A 9 -12.38 1.35 41.14
N SER A 10 -11.25 1.72 41.75
CA SER A 10 -10.61 1.26 43.02
C SER A 10 -10.31 -0.25 43.20
N ALA A 11 -9.07 -0.68 43.48
CA ALA A 11 -8.14 -0.34 44.57
C ALA A 11 -8.48 -1.03 45.91
N GLY A 12 -7.50 -1.75 46.49
CA GLY A 12 -7.63 -2.38 47.82
C GLY A 12 -6.77 -3.64 48.03
N ASP A 13 -5.46 -3.48 48.22
CA ASP A 13 -4.69 -4.38 49.08
C ASP A 13 -4.86 -3.86 50.52
N PRO A 14 -5.21 -4.71 51.50
CA PRO A 14 -4.26 -4.79 52.60
C PRO A 14 -4.05 -6.19 53.18
N ARG A 15 -2.80 -6.43 53.56
CA ARG A 15 -2.39 -7.36 54.63
C ARG A 15 -3.19 -7.12 55.92
N LEU A 16 -3.45 -8.19 56.67
CA LEU A 16 -3.00 -8.45 58.06
C LEU A 16 -3.59 -9.82 58.51
N LEU A 17 -2.80 -10.84 58.86
CA LEU A 17 -2.05 -11.09 60.11
C LEU A 17 -2.93 -11.47 61.34
N SER A 18 -2.64 -12.67 61.84
CA SER A 18 -2.73 -13.10 63.26
C SER A 18 -4.10 -13.42 63.89
N SER A 19 -4.19 -14.64 64.44
CA SER A 19 -4.64 -14.83 65.83
C SER A 19 -4.14 -16.16 66.42
N THR A 20 -3.01 -16.09 67.12
CA THR A 20 -2.64 -17.09 68.15
C THR A 20 -3.37 -16.76 69.45
N PRO A 21 -3.88 -17.74 70.21
CA PRO A 21 -4.13 -17.56 71.64
C PRO A 21 -2.92 -17.95 72.49
N HIS A 22 -2.51 -17.06 73.40
CA HIS A 22 -1.46 -17.28 74.41
C HIS A 22 -2.00 -18.12 75.60
N ALA A 23 -1.23 -19.11 76.10
CA ALA A 23 -0.46 -19.10 77.37
C ALA A 23 -1.32 -19.27 78.67
N PRO A 24 -0.79 -19.91 79.75
CA PRO A 24 0.28 -19.31 80.57
C PRO A 24 1.43 -20.25 81.04
N THR A 25 2.47 -19.59 81.56
CA THR A 25 3.54 -19.97 82.50
C THR A 25 3.21 -21.04 83.57
N THR A 26 4.13 -21.77 84.22
CA THR A 26 5.55 -21.51 84.62
C THR A 26 6.31 -22.85 84.92
N PRO A 27 7.61 -22.90 85.33
CA PRO A 27 8.48 -24.08 85.15
C PRO A 27 8.63 -25.02 86.37
N HIS A 28 9.13 -26.26 86.15
CA HIS A 28 10.07 -26.87 87.11
C HIS A 28 10.97 -28.00 86.55
N ASN A 29 12.13 -28.12 87.21
CA ASN A 29 13.29 -29.02 87.03
C ASN A 29 13.15 -30.44 86.46
N ASN A 30 14.20 -30.80 85.70
CA ASN A 30 15.05 -32.00 85.85
C ASN A 30 14.53 -33.15 86.75
N ARG A 31 14.36 -34.34 86.16
CA ARG A 31 14.91 -35.55 86.78
C ARG A 31 15.20 -36.69 85.79
N LEU A 32 16.47 -37.09 85.79
CA LEU A 32 17.01 -38.45 85.69
C LEU A 32 16.23 -39.48 84.84
N MET A 33 16.87 -39.94 83.76
CA MET A 33 16.52 -41.23 83.16
C MET A 33 16.67 -42.35 84.20
N ASN A 34 15.69 -43.23 84.31
CA ASN A 34 15.87 -44.62 84.74
C ASN A 34 14.65 -45.42 84.25
N LEU A 35 14.87 -46.36 83.33
CA LEU A 35 13.83 -47.17 82.72
C LEU A 35 13.87 -48.59 83.31
N PRO A 36 12.78 -49.11 83.89
CA PRO A 36 12.60 -50.55 84.13
C PRO A 36 11.88 -51.22 82.94
N PRO A 37 12.32 -52.41 82.50
CA PRO A 37 11.54 -53.32 81.63
C PRO A 37 10.74 -54.32 82.48
N PRO A 38 9.97 -55.29 81.91
CA PRO A 38 9.32 -55.39 80.60
C PRO A 38 7.77 -55.28 80.86
N PRO A 39 6.82 -56.13 80.40
CA PRO A 39 6.68 -56.97 79.19
C PRO A 39 5.35 -56.76 78.41
N GLY A 40 5.16 -57.52 77.32
CA GLY A 40 3.83 -57.92 76.81
C GLY A 40 3.05 -56.90 75.95
N HIS A 41 2.96 -57.19 74.64
CA HIS A 41 2.17 -56.55 73.57
C HIS A 41 0.95 -55.69 74.00
N PRO A 42 0.76 -54.50 73.38
CA PRO A 42 0.12 -54.44 72.06
C PRO A 42 0.72 -53.38 71.11
N LEU A 43 -0.02 -53.03 70.04
CA LEU A 43 0.32 -52.00 69.03
C LEU A 43 0.49 -50.59 69.64
N ALA A 44 1.65 -50.32 70.22
CA ALA A 44 1.99 -49.01 70.77
C ALA A 44 2.66 -48.13 69.72
N THR A 45 1.96 -47.09 69.25
CA THR A 45 2.55 -46.03 68.42
C THR A 45 3.60 -45.28 69.23
N TYR A 46 4.88 -45.55 68.95
CA TYR A 46 5.99 -44.90 69.65
C TYR A 46 6.13 -43.44 69.20
N VAL A 47 5.60 -42.51 70.00
CA VAL A 47 5.71 -41.06 69.74
C VAL A 47 7.11 -40.59 70.13
N VAL A 48 8.01 -40.55 69.15
CA VAL A 48 9.35 -39.96 69.31
C VAL A 48 9.21 -38.44 69.45
N GLN A 49 9.21 -37.95 70.69
CA GLN A 49 9.32 -36.51 70.95
C GLN A 49 10.78 -36.07 70.78
N VAL A 50 11.16 -35.71 69.55
CA VAL A 50 12.47 -35.10 69.26
C VAL A 50 12.49 -33.66 69.80
N PRO A 51 13.40 -33.30 70.74
CA PRO A 51 13.51 -31.93 71.22
C PRO A 51 13.86 -30.98 70.08
N LYS A 52 13.14 -29.85 69.94
CA LYS A 52 13.35 -28.89 68.83
C LYS A 52 14.74 -28.24 68.85
N ASP A 53 15.34 -28.18 70.03
CA ASP A 53 16.71 -27.75 70.33
C ASP A 53 17.78 -28.76 69.89
N GLN A 54 17.45 -30.04 69.69
CA GLN A 54 18.34 -31.06 69.13
C GLN A 54 18.26 -31.18 67.59
N ILE A 55 17.45 -30.35 66.93
CA ILE A 55 17.42 -30.30 65.46
C ILE A 55 18.69 -29.59 64.96
N TYR A 56 19.70 -30.40 64.61
CA TYR A 56 20.99 -29.92 64.14
C TYR A 56 20.83 -29.13 62.83
N ARG A 57 20.89 -27.79 62.91
CA ARG A 57 20.69 -26.87 61.77
C ARG A 57 21.88 -26.78 60.82
N VAL A 58 23.01 -27.36 61.21
CA VAL A 58 24.23 -27.43 60.40
C VAL A 58 24.26 -28.81 59.75
N PRO A 59 24.55 -28.98 58.45
CA PRO A 59 24.74 -30.31 57.90
C PRO A 59 25.91 -31.02 58.62
N PRO A 60 25.87 -32.35 58.82
CA PRO A 60 27.04 -33.12 59.25
C PRO A 60 28.27 -32.78 58.39
N PRO A 61 29.50 -32.81 58.91
CA PRO A 61 30.68 -32.29 58.21
C PRO A 61 30.94 -32.95 56.85
N GLU A 62 30.59 -34.23 56.69
CA GLU A 62 30.59 -34.95 55.41
C GLU A 62 29.66 -34.32 54.36
N ASN A 63 28.47 -33.89 54.78
CA ASN A 63 27.46 -33.24 53.94
C ASN A 63 27.67 -31.73 53.77
N ALA A 64 28.43 -31.08 54.66
CA ALA A 64 28.73 -29.65 54.57
C ALA A 64 29.43 -29.30 53.25
N GLY A 65 30.39 -30.12 52.80
CA GLY A 65 31.06 -29.96 51.51
C GLY A 65 30.17 -30.23 50.29
N ILE A 66 29.01 -30.85 50.46
CA ILE A 66 27.99 -31.01 49.41
C ILE A 66 27.12 -29.74 49.35
N VAL A 67 26.65 -29.26 50.51
CA VAL A 67 25.85 -28.04 50.63
C VAL A 67 26.60 -26.81 50.13
N GLU A 68 27.88 -26.63 50.50
CA GLU A 68 28.67 -25.49 50.01
C GLU A 68 28.93 -25.57 48.51
N ARG A 69 29.22 -26.75 47.93
CA ARG A 69 29.33 -26.91 46.47
C ARG A 69 28.04 -26.54 45.73
N HIS A 70 26.87 -26.91 46.27
CA HIS A 70 25.58 -26.47 45.69
C HIS A 70 25.35 -24.97 45.84
N ARG A 71 25.74 -24.38 46.97
CA ARG A 71 25.63 -22.94 47.25
C ARG A 71 26.55 -22.10 46.36
N GLU A 72 27.78 -22.54 46.14
CA GLU A 72 28.72 -21.94 45.19
C GLU A 72 28.23 -22.08 43.74
N ALA A 73 27.76 -23.27 43.35
CA ALA A 73 27.17 -23.49 42.03
C ALA A 73 25.94 -22.61 41.78
N ALA A 74 25.08 -22.41 42.79
CA ALA A 74 23.94 -21.49 42.72
C ALA A 74 24.37 -20.02 42.60
N LYS A 75 25.35 -19.59 43.42
CA LYS A 75 25.95 -18.24 43.37
C LYS A 75 26.56 -17.94 42.00
N ASN A 76 27.20 -18.93 41.37
CA ASN A 76 27.82 -18.82 40.05
C ASN A 76 26.79 -18.90 38.91
N LYS A 77 25.71 -19.70 39.04
CA LYS A 77 24.60 -19.76 38.06
C LYS A 77 23.89 -18.42 37.88
N GLY A 78 23.77 -17.61 38.94
CA GLY A 78 23.04 -16.34 38.91
C GLY A 78 23.64 -15.26 38.00
N LYS A 79 24.94 -15.33 37.67
CA LYS A 79 25.67 -14.19 37.06
C LYS A 79 25.76 -14.22 35.53
N ASN A 80 25.60 -15.38 34.88
CA ASN A 80 25.99 -15.57 33.47
C ASN A 80 24.85 -15.98 32.49
N SER A 81 23.59 -16.07 32.94
CA SER A 81 22.51 -16.70 32.14
C SER A 81 21.70 -15.75 31.23
N LYS A 82 21.69 -14.43 31.49
CA LYS A 82 20.78 -13.49 30.76
C LYS A 82 21.33 -12.90 29.45
N GLY A 83 22.57 -13.23 29.04
CA GLY A 83 23.29 -12.48 28.00
C GLY A 83 23.24 -13.01 26.56
N LYS A 84 22.85 -14.27 26.31
CA LYS A 84 22.99 -14.91 24.98
C LYS A 84 21.72 -14.85 24.11
N CYS A 85 20.54 -15.13 24.68
CA CYS A 85 19.28 -15.13 23.93
C CYS A 85 18.92 -13.72 23.41
N SER A 86 19.05 -12.69 24.25
CA SER A 86 18.81 -11.30 23.84
C SER A 86 19.71 -10.85 22.69
N ARG A 87 21.01 -11.20 22.71
CA ARG A 87 21.93 -10.88 21.59
C ARG A 87 21.52 -11.58 20.29
N TYR A 88 21.09 -12.84 20.35
CA TYR A 88 20.61 -13.57 19.18
C TYR A 88 19.34 -12.95 18.59
N LEU A 89 18.38 -12.57 19.44
CA LEU A 89 17.16 -11.86 19.01
C LEU A 89 17.47 -10.47 18.40
N ILE A 90 18.43 -9.73 18.95
CA ILE A 90 18.91 -8.47 18.38
C ILE A 90 19.57 -8.70 17.01
N CYS A 91 20.42 -9.72 16.87
CA CYS A 91 21.01 -10.07 15.58
C CYS A 91 19.94 -10.44 14.53
N ILE A 92 18.93 -11.22 14.91
CA ILE A 92 17.79 -11.54 14.02
C ILE A 92 17.04 -10.26 13.63
N ALA A 93 16.73 -9.38 14.59
CA ALA A 93 16.05 -8.12 14.31
C ALA A 93 16.85 -7.22 13.35
N ILE A 94 18.17 -7.14 13.50
CA ILE A 94 19.06 -6.41 12.58
C ILE A 94 19.06 -7.06 11.19
N VAL A 95 19.16 -8.39 11.09
CA VAL A 95 19.10 -9.10 9.80
C VAL A 95 17.76 -8.89 9.09
N LEU A 96 16.64 -8.98 9.82
CA LEU A 96 15.30 -8.69 9.28
C LEU A 96 15.15 -7.23 8.84
N LEU A 97 15.73 -6.28 9.58
CA LEU A 97 15.76 -4.86 9.19
C LEU A 97 16.54 -4.67 7.89
N VAL A 98 17.75 -5.25 7.78
CA VAL A 98 18.57 -5.17 6.56
C VAL A 98 17.84 -5.79 5.36
N ILE A 99 17.22 -6.96 5.53
CA ILE A 99 16.39 -7.59 4.49
C ILE A 99 15.22 -6.67 4.11
N GLY A 100 14.52 -6.09 5.08
CA GLY A 100 13.43 -5.14 4.84
C GLY A 100 13.85 -3.89 4.06
N VAL A 101 15.03 -3.33 4.36
CA VAL A 101 15.62 -2.20 3.61
C VAL A 101 15.98 -2.61 2.18
N LEU A 102 16.57 -3.80 1.97
CA LEU A 102 16.90 -4.29 0.63
C LEU A 102 15.65 -4.56 -0.22
N VAL A 103 14.63 -5.20 0.36
CA VAL A 103 13.36 -5.50 -0.32
C VAL A 103 12.59 -4.22 -0.63
N SER A 104 12.46 -3.29 0.32
CA SER A 104 11.77 -2.01 0.09
C SER A 104 12.50 -1.13 -0.94
N GLY A 105 13.85 -1.10 -0.90
CA GLY A 105 14.67 -0.45 -1.92
C GLY A 105 14.49 -1.05 -3.32
N ALA A 106 14.46 -2.39 -3.43
CA ALA A 106 14.21 -3.07 -4.70
C ALA A 106 12.81 -2.76 -5.26
N ILE A 107 11.76 -2.80 -4.41
CA ILE A 107 10.39 -2.45 -4.80
C ILE A 107 10.32 -0.99 -5.26
N ALA A 108 10.93 -0.05 -4.54
CA ALA A 108 10.96 1.36 -4.90
C ALA A 108 11.67 1.60 -6.23
N ALA A 109 12.81 0.94 -6.47
CA ALA A 109 13.54 1.02 -7.74
C ALA A 109 12.72 0.48 -8.92
N VAL A 110 12.08 -0.69 -8.76
CA VAL A 110 11.18 -1.26 -9.78
C VAL A 110 10.00 -0.33 -10.06
N TYR A 111 9.35 0.20 -9.01
CA TYR A 111 8.25 1.15 -9.15
C TYR A 111 8.67 2.38 -9.96
N PHE A 112 9.81 3.00 -9.63
CA PHE A 112 10.29 4.20 -10.31
C PHE A 112 10.67 3.94 -11.77
N ILE A 113 11.32 2.81 -12.06
CA ILE A 113 11.71 2.41 -13.43
C ILE A 113 10.49 2.14 -14.32
N PHE A 114 9.41 1.58 -13.75
CA PHE A 114 8.20 1.21 -14.48
C PHE A 114 7.00 2.14 -14.21
N THR A 115 7.24 3.37 -13.74
CA THR A 115 6.17 4.39 -13.59
C THR A 115 5.74 4.88 -14.99
N PRO A 116 4.45 4.73 -15.37
CA PRO A 116 3.98 5.09 -16.70
C PRO A 116 3.97 6.62 -16.92
N LYS A 117 4.61 7.06 -18.00
CA LYS A 117 4.59 8.45 -18.50
C LYS A 117 3.48 8.63 -19.54
N ALA A 118 2.88 9.81 -19.57
CA ALA A 118 1.79 10.15 -20.48
C ALA A 118 2.27 10.23 -21.96
N PRO A 119 1.58 9.60 -22.92
CA PRO A 119 1.89 9.76 -24.35
C PRO A 119 1.64 11.19 -24.83
N ASN A 120 2.48 11.65 -25.76
CA ASN A 120 2.41 12.99 -26.33
C ASN A 120 1.70 12.96 -27.68
N PHE A 121 0.69 13.79 -27.86
CA PHE A 121 -0.09 13.87 -29.11
C PHE A 121 0.19 15.15 -29.87
N THR A 122 0.10 15.06 -31.20
CA THR A 122 0.02 16.21 -32.09
C THR A 122 -1.05 15.98 -33.16
N VAL A 123 -1.79 17.03 -33.50
CA VAL A 123 -2.66 17.07 -34.67
C VAL A 123 -1.78 17.23 -35.90
N SER A 124 -1.77 16.22 -36.78
CA SER A 124 -0.96 16.24 -38.00
C SER A 124 -1.76 16.70 -39.22
N LYS A 125 -3.04 16.35 -39.33
CA LYS A 125 -3.91 16.72 -40.45
C LYS A 125 -5.35 16.90 -39.96
N LEU A 126 -6.07 17.81 -40.60
CA LEU A 126 -7.52 17.94 -40.52
C LEU A 126 -8.07 18.03 -41.94
N HIS A 127 -9.00 17.15 -42.28
CA HIS A 127 -9.68 17.14 -43.57
C HIS A 127 -11.19 17.17 -43.33
N VAL A 128 -11.92 18.02 -44.06
CA VAL A 128 -13.35 18.21 -43.87
C VAL A 128 -14.09 17.75 -45.12
N LYS A 129 -15.03 16.83 -44.94
CA LYS A 129 -15.88 16.27 -45.99
C LYS A 129 -17.30 16.80 -45.81
N GLN A 130 -17.83 17.48 -46.81
CA GLN A 130 -19.21 17.97 -46.85
C GLN A 130 -19.80 17.59 -48.21
N GLN A 131 -20.88 16.79 -48.23
CA GLN A 131 -21.41 16.21 -49.46
C GLN A 131 -22.19 17.22 -50.30
N LYS A 132 -22.96 18.10 -49.65
CA LYS A 132 -23.67 19.22 -50.27
C LYS A 132 -23.49 20.46 -49.40
N GLN A 133 -23.53 21.65 -49.97
CA GLN A 133 -23.44 22.88 -49.18
C GLN A 133 -24.63 22.93 -48.19
N GLY A 134 -24.33 23.07 -46.89
CA GLY A 134 -25.32 23.01 -45.81
C GLY A 134 -25.60 21.61 -45.23
N SER A 135 -25.14 20.51 -45.85
CA SER A 135 -25.23 19.18 -45.21
C SER A 135 -24.30 19.09 -44.00
N PRO A 136 -24.62 18.34 -42.93
CA PRO A 136 -23.70 18.13 -41.81
C PRO A 136 -22.33 17.61 -42.29
N PRO A 137 -21.21 18.30 -42.01
CA PRO A 137 -19.89 17.86 -42.42
C PRO A 137 -19.36 16.71 -41.55
N THR A 138 -18.33 16.02 -42.04
CA THR A 138 -17.50 15.11 -41.26
C THR A 138 -16.08 15.68 -41.18
N TYR A 139 -15.47 15.63 -40.00
CA TYR A 139 -14.11 16.10 -39.76
C TYR A 139 -13.21 14.88 -39.52
N ASP A 140 -12.39 14.55 -40.51
CA ASP A 140 -11.37 13.52 -40.40
C ASP A 140 -10.11 14.15 -39.78
N VAL A 141 -9.77 13.76 -38.55
CA VAL A 141 -8.60 14.26 -37.82
C VAL A 141 -7.53 13.18 -37.76
N THR A 142 -6.31 13.49 -38.20
CA THR A 142 -5.15 12.60 -38.05
C THR A 142 -4.27 13.10 -36.91
N LEU A 143 -4.08 12.26 -35.90
CA LEU A 143 -3.13 12.50 -34.81
C LEU A 143 -1.86 11.68 -35.02
N LYS A 144 -0.75 12.16 -34.46
CA LYS A 144 0.46 11.39 -34.20
C LYS A 144 0.65 11.30 -32.69
N ALA A 145 0.93 10.11 -32.19
CA ALA A 145 1.28 9.85 -30.79
C ALA A 145 2.73 9.40 -30.68
N LYS A 146 3.46 9.97 -29.70
CA LYS A 146 4.79 9.54 -29.27
C LYS A 146 4.70 8.94 -27.87
N ASN A 147 5.21 7.73 -27.72
CA ASN A 147 5.32 7.03 -26.44
C ASN A 147 6.66 7.34 -25.76
N PRO A 148 6.70 8.14 -24.66
CA PRO A 148 7.94 8.44 -23.94
C PRO A 148 8.41 7.30 -23.01
N ASN A 149 7.78 6.11 -23.06
CA ASN A 149 8.14 4.97 -22.23
C ASN A 149 8.97 3.96 -23.04
N GLU A 150 10.28 4.04 -22.92
CA GLU A 150 11.24 3.17 -23.64
C GLU A 150 11.08 1.67 -23.34
N LYS A 151 10.51 1.32 -22.18
CA LYS A 151 10.36 -0.07 -21.71
C LYS A 151 8.91 -0.56 -21.66
N MET A 152 7.94 0.28 -21.99
CA MET A 152 6.50 -0.03 -21.84
C MET A 152 5.74 0.30 -23.12
N GLY A 153 5.05 -0.69 -23.69
CA GLY A 153 4.05 -0.47 -24.73
C GLY A 153 2.77 0.09 -24.14
N ILE A 154 1.97 0.76 -24.98
CA ILE A 154 0.66 1.33 -24.62
C ILE A 154 -0.39 0.69 -25.52
N HIS A 155 -1.31 -0.06 -24.92
CA HIS A 155 -2.56 -0.45 -25.59
C HIS A 155 -3.63 0.58 -25.26
N TYR A 156 -4.03 1.34 -26.28
CA TYR A 156 -5.15 2.26 -26.24
C TYR A 156 -6.42 1.47 -26.49
N LYS A 157 -7.42 1.58 -25.61
CA LYS A 157 -8.75 1.02 -25.86
C LYS A 157 -9.62 1.98 -26.66
N SER A 158 -10.55 1.41 -27.40
CA SER A 158 -11.59 2.18 -28.08
C SER A 158 -12.52 2.85 -27.08
N ASP A 159 -13.00 4.05 -27.40
CA ASP A 159 -14.00 4.78 -26.63
C ASP A 159 -15.04 5.41 -27.59
N GLU A 160 -16.32 5.09 -27.41
CA GLU A 160 -17.42 5.47 -28.32
C GLU A 160 -17.85 6.92 -28.08
N ASP A 161 -17.90 7.73 -29.14
CA ASP A 161 -18.05 9.20 -29.09
C ASP A 161 -17.05 9.92 -28.13
N GLY A 162 -16.00 9.22 -27.67
CA GLY A 162 -14.99 9.69 -26.72
C GLY A 162 -14.14 10.87 -27.21
N ALA A 163 -14.18 11.20 -28.50
CA ALA A 163 -13.56 12.38 -29.09
C ALA A 163 -14.59 13.47 -29.46
N THR A 164 -14.36 14.70 -28.98
CA THR A 164 -15.21 15.88 -29.23
C THR A 164 -14.41 17.00 -29.91
N LEU A 165 -14.92 17.53 -31.03
CA LEU A 165 -14.36 18.72 -31.69
C LEU A 165 -15.20 19.97 -31.36
N THR A 166 -14.56 21.05 -30.92
CA THR A 166 -15.21 22.29 -30.53
C THR A 166 -14.60 23.51 -31.23
N PHE A 167 -15.45 24.41 -31.72
CA PHE A 167 -15.06 25.76 -32.13
C PHE A 167 -15.51 26.75 -31.06
N TRP A 168 -14.56 27.41 -30.38
CA TRP A 168 -14.81 28.28 -29.23
C TRP A 168 -15.55 27.56 -28.09
N THR A 169 -16.88 27.73 -28.02
CA THR A 169 -17.82 27.11 -27.06
C THR A 169 -18.90 26.27 -27.76
N LYS A 170 -18.84 26.14 -29.09
CA LYS A 170 -19.80 25.39 -29.90
C LYS A 170 -19.19 24.04 -30.28
N ASN A 171 -19.75 22.96 -29.73
CA ASN A 171 -19.44 21.60 -30.15
C ASN A 171 -19.81 21.42 -31.63
N LEU A 172 -18.86 20.96 -32.44
CA LEU A 172 -19.00 20.70 -33.87
C LEU A 172 -19.38 19.25 -34.17
N GLY A 173 -19.05 18.30 -33.29
CA GLY A 173 -19.21 16.87 -33.54
C GLY A 173 -18.57 15.97 -32.48
N PHE A 174 -19.02 14.71 -32.46
CA PHE A 174 -18.47 13.60 -31.70
C PHE A 174 -17.92 12.53 -32.64
N GLY A 175 -16.98 11.71 -32.17
CA GLY A 175 -16.47 10.57 -32.89
C GLY A 175 -15.68 9.64 -31.98
N ASP A 176 -15.46 8.42 -32.45
CA ASP A 176 -14.88 7.35 -31.64
C ASP A 176 -13.36 7.49 -31.59
N PHE A 177 -12.76 7.26 -30.42
CA PHE A 177 -11.31 7.07 -30.33
C PHE A 177 -11.00 5.60 -30.63
N PRO A 178 -10.09 5.27 -31.58
CA PRO A 178 -9.87 3.89 -31.99
C PRO A 178 -8.93 3.13 -31.05
N SER A 179 -9.16 1.82 -30.92
CA SER A 179 -8.18 0.92 -30.28
C SER A 179 -6.92 0.80 -31.13
N LEU A 180 -5.74 0.91 -30.50
CA LEU A 180 -4.43 0.75 -31.15
C LEU A 180 -3.37 0.28 -30.15
N GLU A 181 -2.36 -0.45 -30.62
CA GLU A 181 -1.19 -0.80 -29.81
C GLU A 181 0.04 -0.02 -30.28
N GLN A 182 0.72 0.61 -29.32
CA GLN A 182 1.96 1.36 -29.53
C GLN A 182 3.11 0.67 -28.79
N LYS A 183 4.23 0.45 -29.50
CA LYS A 183 5.41 -0.24 -28.96
C LYS A 183 6.16 0.62 -27.92
N PRO A 184 7.01 0.01 -27.06
CA PRO A 184 7.93 0.75 -26.22
C PRO A 184 8.79 1.72 -27.04
N GLY A 185 8.91 2.96 -26.58
CA GLY A 185 9.71 4.02 -27.22
C GLY A 185 9.27 4.42 -28.64
N ASP A 186 8.09 4.01 -29.12
CA ASP A 186 7.65 4.37 -30.47
C ASP A 186 7.30 5.87 -30.59
N ASP A 187 7.98 6.53 -31.53
CA ASP A 187 7.85 7.96 -31.80
C ASP A 187 6.72 8.32 -32.78
N LEU A 188 6.14 7.36 -33.50
CA LEU A 188 5.22 7.65 -34.60
C LEU A 188 4.08 6.63 -34.77
N SER A 189 3.17 6.55 -33.80
CA SER A 189 1.86 5.91 -34.00
C SER A 189 0.86 6.91 -34.60
N ILE A 190 0.09 6.50 -35.61
CA ILE A 190 -0.89 7.35 -36.32
C ILE A 190 -2.31 6.92 -35.95
N PHE A 191 -3.13 7.89 -35.54
CA PHE A 191 -4.55 7.70 -35.22
C PHE A 191 -5.41 8.50 -36.19
N ALA A 192 -6.48 7.88 -36.70
CA ALA A 192 -7.49 8.55 -37.52
C ALA A 192 -8.82 8.58 -36.75
N ILE A 193 -9.26 9.77 -36.37
CA ILE A 193 -10.53 10.00 -35.66
C ILE A 193 -11.51 10.64 -36.64
N LYS A 194 -12.71 10.05 -36.76
CA LYS A 194 -13.76 10.51 -37.67
C LYS A 194 -14.89 11.17 -36.89
N ILE A 195 -14.93 12.49 -36.91
CA ILE A 195 -15.85 13.26 -36.07
C ILE A 195 -17.08 13.66 -36.90
N ARG A 196 -18.24 13.15 -36.48
CA ARG A 196 -19.56 13.32 -37.11
C ARG A 196 -20.21 14.59 -36.58
N ALA A 197 -20.65 15.50 -37.46
CA ALA A 197 -21.34 16.71 -37.02
C ALA A 197 -22.73 16.42 -36.42
N LEU A 198 -23.11 17.21 -35.41
CA LEU A 198 -24.44 17.13 -34.79
C LEU A 198 -25.52 17.52 -35.81
N LYS A 199 -26.32 16.53 -36.25
CA LYS A 199 -27.44 16.75 -37.20
C LYS A 199 -28.44 17.82 -36.72
N THR A 200 -28.57 17.99 -35.42
CA THR A 200 -29.53 18.90 -34.75
C THR A 200 -28.98 20.32 -34.50
N LYS A 201 -27.71 20.60 -34.80
CA LYS A 201 -27.11 21.93 -34.57
C LYS A 201 -26.48 22.47 -35.86
N ALA A 202 -26.88 23.67 -36.24
CA ALA A 202 -26.30 24.38 -37.38
C ALA A 202 -24.79 24.60 -37.18
N VAL A 203 -24.01 24.34 -38.23
CA VAL A 203 -22.56 24.62 -38.24
C VAL A 203 -22.35 26.13 -38.06
N PRO A 204 -21.47 26.59 -37.15
CA PRO A 204 -21.25 28.02 -36.94
C PRO A 204 -20.88 28.74 -38.26
N PRO A 205 -21.44 29.93 -38.56
CA PRO A 205 -21.23 30.59 -39.86
C PRO A 205 -19.76 30.81 -40.23
N ASN A 206 -18.89 31.06 -39.26
CA ASN A 206 -17.44 31.20 -39.49
C ASN A 206 -16.78 29.88 -39.92
N VAL A 207 -17.21 28.75 -39.35
CA VAL A 207 -16.76 27.41 -39.72
C VAL A 207 -17.29 27.05 -41.10
N GLN A 208 -18.59 27.25 -41.36
CA GLN A 208 -19.19 26.96 -42.68
C GLN A 208 -18.54 27.81 -43.79
N LYS A 209 -18.24 29.10 -43.53
CA LYS A 209 -17.49 29.94 -44.46
C LYS A 209 -16.07 29.42 -44.69
N SER A 210 -15.36 28.95 -43.66
CA SER A 210 -14.01 28.36 -43.81
C SER A 210 -14.00 27.00 -44.54
N ILE A 211 -15.12 26.26 -44.52
CA ILE A 211 -15.28 25.01 -45.29
C ILE A 211 -15.61 25.29 -46.76
N SER A 212 -16.53 26.22 -47.04
CA SER A 212 -17.00 26.50 -48.41
C SER A 212 -16.08 27.44 -49.21
N ASP A 213 -15.40 28.38 -48.55
CA ASP A 213 -14.58 29.39 -49.23
C ASP A 213 -13.19 28.84 -49.59
N LYS A 214 -13.06 28.36 -50.83
CA LYS A 214 -11.78 27.89 -51.38
C LYS A 214 -10.79 29.01 -51.71
N LYS A 215 -11.22 30.28 -51.73
CA LYS A 215 -10.40 31.43 -52.16
C LYS A 215 -9.78 32.17 -50.97
N THR A 216 -10.51 32.41 -49.89
CA THR A 216 -9.98 33.09 -48.70
C THR A 216 -9.56 32.10 -47.60
N LYS A 217 -8.30 32.19 -47.17
CA LYS A 217 -7.75 31.38 -46.07
C LYS A 217 -8.24 31.93 -44.72
N ARG A 218 -9.41 31.49 -44.27
CA ARG A 218 -9.99 31.86 -42.97
C ARG A 218 -9.42 30.97 -41.88
N GLN A 219 -8.53 31.52 -41.07
CA GLN A 219 -7.91 30.79 -39.98
C GLN A 219 -8.94 30.47 -38.89
N ILE A 220 -9.00 29.21 -38.44
CA ILE A 220 -9.96 28.74 -37.43
C ILE A 220 -9.21 28.13 -36.25
N SER A 221 -9.58 28.53 -35.03
CA SER A 221 -9.08 27.95 -33.78
C SER A 221 -10.05 26.88 -33.27
N LEU A 222 -9.57 25.66 -33.13
CA LEU A 222 -10.32 24.47 -32.73
C LEU A 222 -9.77 23.89 -31.43
N LYS A 223 -10.62 23.20 -30.69
CA LYS A 223 -10.25 22.35 -29.56
C LYS A 223 -10.73 20.93 -29.84
N LEU A 224 -9.81 19.98 -29.85
CA LEU A 224 -10.12 18.55 -29.83
C LEU A 224 -9.87 18.06 -28.41
N LYS A 225 -10.90 17.49 -27.78
CA LYS A 225 -10.79 16.70 -26.55
C LYS A 225 -10.99 15.24 -26.92
N PHE A 226 -10.21 14.31 -26.36
CA PHE A 226 -10.52 12.89 -26.46
C PHE A 226 -10.09 12.12 -25.22
N GLU A 227 -10.81 11.04 -24.93
CA GLU A 227 -10.56 10.12 -23.82
C GLU A 227 -10.30 8.70 -24.34
N SER A 228 -9.54 7.91 -23.57
CA SER A 228 -9.25 6.50 -23.87
C SER A 228 -8.65 5.81 -22.64
N PRO A 229 -9.15 4.63 -22.23
CA PRO A 229 -8.49 3.80 -21.24
C PRO A 229 -7.20 3.20 -21.80
N LEU A 230 -6.09 3.37 -21.07
CA LEU A 230 -4.77 2.84 -21.43
C LEU A 230 -4.45 1.59 -20.61
N VAL A 231 -3.79 0.62 -21.26
CA VAL A 231 -3.12 -0.51 -20.59
C VAL A 231 -1.63 -0.44 -20.94
N PHE A 232 -0.78 -0.32 -19.93
CA PHE A 232 0.67 -0.29 -20.11
C PHE A 232 1.27 -1.68 -19.93
N ASN A 233 2.01 -2.13 -20.93
CA ASN A 233 2.55 -3.48 -21.02
C ASN A 233 4.08 -3.45 -20.98
N VAL A 234 4.73 -4.20 -20.08
CA VAL A 234 6.16 -4.54 -20.18
C VAL A 234 6.25 -5.95 -20.73
N TRP A 235 6.73 -6.08 -21.96
CA TRP A 235 6.76 -7.34 -22.69
C TRP A 235 5.35 -7.98 -22.74
N PHE A 236 5.12 -9.11 -22.04
CA PHE A 236 3.82 -9.80 -21.97
C PHE A 236 2.99 -9.41 -20.72
N LEU A 237 3.56 -8.64 -19.78
CA LEU A 237 2.92 -8.31 -18.50
C LEU A 237 2.16 -6.98 -18.58
N LYS A 238 0.85 -7.03 -18.27
CA LYS A 238 -0.03 -5.86 -18.14
C LYS A 238 0.13 -5.28 -16.73
N LEU A 239 0.92 -4.22 -16.59
CA LEU A 239 1.31 -3.67 -15.27
C LEU A 239 0.36 -2.58 -14.77
N TRP A 240 -0.07 -1.68 -15.67
CA TRP A 240 -0.88 -0.52 -15.28
C TRP A 240 -2.11 -0.38 -16.15
N LYS A 241 -3.21 0.04 -15.53
CA LYS A 241 -4.41 0.57 -16.19
C LYS A 241 -4.57 2.01 -15.71
N LYS A 242 -4.76 2.92 -16.65
CA LYS A 242 -4.87 4.37 -16.41
C LYS A 242 -5.82 4.96 -17.43
N ASP A 243 -6.65 5.91 -17.04
CA ASP A 243 -7.51 6.60 -17.99
C ASP A 243 -6.83 7.86 -18.49
N MET A 244 -6.88 8.09 -19.80
CA MET A 244 -6.23 9.22 -20.44
C MET A 244 -7.25 10.24 -20.92
N THR A 245 -7.00 11.52 -20.62
CA THR A 245 -7.72 12.65 -21.23
C THR A 245 -6.73 13.55 -21.95
N VAL A 246 -6.91 13.74 -23.26
CA VAL A 246 -6.10 14.65 -24.08
C VAL A 246 -6.92 15.88 -24.46
N ASN A 247 -6.30 17.05 -24.33
CA ASN A 247 -6.86 18.33 -24.76
C ASN A 247 -5.89 19.02 -25.73
N CYS A 248 -6.25 19.06 -27.01
CA CYS A 248 -5.49 19.72 -28.07
C CYS A 248 -6.19 21.01 -28.51
N ALA A 249 -5.59 22.17 -28.23
CA ALA A 249 -5.97 23.44 -28.82
C ALA A 249 -5.09 23.71 -30.04
N PHE A 250 -5.67 23.91 -31.22
CA PHE A 250 -4.91 24.09 -32.47
C PHE A 250 -5.58 25.07 -33.42
N ARG A 251 -4.78 25.74 -34.25
CA ARG A 251 -5.23 26.71 -35.24
C ARG A 251 -4.92 26.19 -36.64
N VAL A 252 -5.89 26.25 -37.55
CA VAL A 252 -5.74 25.84 -38.96
C VAL A 252 -5.82 27.04 -39.90
N SER A 253 -5.19 26.94 -41.07
CA SER A 253 -5.17 28.01 -42.09
C SER A 253 -6.50 28.21 -42.82
N THR A 254 -7.23 27.12 -43.01
CA THR A 254 -8.57 27.01 -43.62
C THR A 254 -9.14 25.65 -43.21
N MET A 255 -10.45 25.45 -43.37
CA MET A 255 -11.11 24.14 -43.25
C MET A 255 -11.53 23.55 -44.61
N ALA A 256 -11.26 24.27 -45.69
CA ALA A 256 -11.37 23.80 -47.07
C ALA A 256 -10.16 22.93 -47.50
N GLN A 257 -10.03 22.65 -48.80
CA GLN A 257 -8.88 21.93 -49.34
C GLN A 257 -7.56 22.68 -49.08
N GLY A 258 -6.51 21.95 -48.68
CA GLY A 258 -5.20 22.55 -48.36
C GLY A 258 -5.04 23.06 -46.92
N THR A 259 -5.85 22.57 -45.97
CA THR A 259 -5.68 22.77 -44.52
C THR A 259 -4.22 22.57 -44.09
N LYS A 260 -3.64 23.58 -43.43
CA LYS A 260 -2.37 23.49 -42.71
C LYS A 260 -2.61 23.77 -41.23
N ILE A 261 -1.98 23.00 -40.34
CA ILE A 261 -1.92 23.31 -38.91
C ILE A 261 -0.90 24.44 -38.74
N LEU A 262 -1.34 25.59 -38.20
CA LEU A 262 -0.51 26.79 -38.01
C LEU A 262 0.16 26.80 -36.63
N SER A 263 -0.58 26.36 -35.61
CA SER A 263 -0.08 26.21 -34.24
C SER A 263 -0.91 25.19 -33.49
N GLN A 264 -0.32 24.56 -32.48
CA GLN A 264 -1.00 23.58 -31.64
C GLN A 264 -0.36 23.49 -30.24
N ASN A 265 -1.18 23.13 -29.26
CA ASN A 265 -0.77 22.78 -27.91
C ASN A 265 -1.68 21.64 -27.44
N CYS A 266 -1.10 20.46 -27.23
CA CYS A 266 -1.78 19.28 -26.72
C CYS A 266 -1.30 18.96 -25.32
N LYS A 267 -2.23 18.74 -24.39
CA LYS A 267 -1.94 18.34 -23.01
C LYS A 267 -2.65 17.03 -22.71
N THR A 268 -1.86 16.01 -22.37
CA THR A 268 -2.32 14.71 -21.88
C THR A 268 -2.37 14.72 -20.36
N LYS A 269 -3.44 14.20 -19.78
CA LYS A 269 -3.55 13.85 -18.36
C LYS A 269 -3.76 12.34 -18.25
N LEU A 270 -3.16 11.73 -17.22
CA LEU A 270 -3.46 10.37 -16.80
C LEU A 270 -4.14 10.42 -15.43
N SER A 271 -5.17 9.59 -15.25
CA SER A 271 -5.87 9.33 -13.99
C SER A 271 -5.58 7.91 -13.54
#